data_AF-A0A519UV75-F1
#
_entry.id   AF-A0A519UV75-F1
#
_cell.length_a   1.000
_cell.length_b   1.000
_cell.length_c   1.000
_cell.angle_alpha   90.00
_cell.angle_beta   90.00
_cell.angle_gamma   90.00
#
_symmetry.space_group_name_H-M   'P 1'
#
loop_
_entity.id
_entity.type
_entity.pdbx_description
1 polymer ?
#
loop_
_entity_poly.entity_id
_entity_poly.type
_entity_poly.pdbx_seq_one_letter_code
_entity_poly.pdbx_strand_id
1 'polypeptide(L)'
;LDFVYIDGNHTKEATLNYFNWSLPKLHEGSLLIFDDIYWSEGMKEAWTEIKNHPQVTVTVDLFWIGLVYFKKDQAKEHFKIKF
;
A
#
# COMPACT_ATOMS: atom_id res chain seq x y z
N LEU A 1 0.53 6.31 13.45
CA LEU A 1 -0.40 5.21 13.07
C LEU A 1 0.45 3.97 12.95
N ASP A 2 0.33 3.03 13.89
CA ASP A 2 1.12 1.80 13.85
C ASP A 2 0.57 0.82 12.80
N PHE A 3 -0.74 0.76 12.65
CA PHE A 3 -1.44 -0.15 11.76
C PHE A 3 -2.68 0.51 11.15
N VAL A 4 -2.86 0.36 9.84
CA VAL A 4 -4.06 0.81 9.11
C VAL A 4 -4.49 -0.26 8.13
N TYR A 5 -5.75 -0.69 8.21
CA TYR A 5 -6.37 -1.55 7.21
C TYR A 5 -7.35 -0.72 6.38
N ILE A 6 -7.13 -0.66 5.07
CA ILE A 6 -7.96 0.08 4.12
C ILE A 6 -8.80 -0.93 3.35
N ASP A 7 -10.06 -1.06 3.79
CA ASP A 7 -11.11 -1.92 3.23
C ASP A 7 -12.36 -1.09 2.96
N GLY A 8 -12.24 -0.11 2.06
CA GLY A 8 -13.34 0.83 1.83
C GLY A 8 -13.25 1.45 0.46
N ASN A 9 -14.40 1.62 -0.17
CA ASN A 9 -14.61 2.36 -1.43
C ASN A 9 -13.53 2.06 -2.47
N HIS A 10 -13.51 0.82 -2.99
CA HIS A 10 -12.54 0.19 -3.94
C HIS A 10 -12.45 0.89 -5.31
N THR A 11 -12.20 2.19 -5.25
CA THR A 11 -11.94 3.11 -6.35
C THR A 11 -10.52 3.62 -6.17
N LYS A 12 -9.89 3.97 -7.29
CA LYS A 12 -8.53 4.53 -7.30
C LYS A 12 -8.42 5.75 -6.40
N GLU A 13 -9.32 6.72 -6.58
CA GLU A 13 -9.28 8.01 -5.91
C GLU A 13 -9.41 7.88 -4.39
N ALA A 14 -10.41 7.14 -3.91
CA ALA A 14 -10.60 6.96 -2.47
C ALA A 14 -9.41 6.25 -1.84
N THR A 15 -8.91 5.18 -2.47
CA THR A 15 -7.74 4.42 -2.00
C THR A 15 -6.50 5.31 -1.86
N LEU A 16 -6.22 6.12 -2.88
CA LEU A 16 -5.09 7.06 -2.85
C LEU A 16 -5.30 8.19 -1.84
N ASN A 17 -6.53 8.66 -1.64
CA ASN A 17 -6.84 9.65 -0.60
C ASN A 17 -6.56 9.09 0.80
N TYR A 18 -6.99 7.87 1.10
CA TYR A 18 -6.71 7.21 2.38
C TYR A 18 -5.20 7.01 2.60
N PHE A 19 -4.48 6.59 1.56
CA PHE A 19 -3.02 6.50 1.59
C PHE A 19 -2.38 7.85 1.91
N ASN A 20 -2.74 8.91 1.17
CA ASN A 20 -2.18 10.25 1.33
C ASN A 20 -2.49 10.87 2.70
N TRP A 21 -3.68 10.65 3.26
CA TRP A 21 -4.04 11.10 4.60
C TRP A 21 -3.29 10.37 5.72
N SER A 22 -2.81 9.17 5.43
CA SER A 22 -2.02 8.36 6.35
C SER A 22 -0.56 8.84 6.40
N LEU A 23 0.03 9.21 5.26
CA LEU A 23 1.45 9.57 5.11
C LEU A 23 2.02 10.48 6.24
N PRO A 24 1.38 11.60 6.63
CA PRO A 24 1.93 12.50 7.65
C PRO A 24 1.99 11.90 9.06
N LYS A 25 1.33 10.76 9.29
CA LYS A 25 1.20 10.09 10.59
C LYS A 25 2.00 8.79 10.67
N LEU A 26 2.75 8.45 9.62
CA LEU A 26 3.53 7.22 9.54
C LEU A 26 4.90 7.37 10.19
N HIS A 27 5.41 6.26 10.69
CA HIS A 27 6.76 6.08 11.19
C HIS A 27 7.30 4.76 10.63
N GLU A 28 8.57 4.45 10.87
CA GLU A 28 9.20 3.23 10.33
C GLU A 28 8.57 1.92 10.87
N GLY A 29 7.77 2.00 11.93
CA GLY A 29 7.01 0.88 12.47
C GLY A 29 5.61 0.71 11.85
N SER A 30 5.17 1.63 10.99
CA SER A 30 3.84 1.61 10.41
C SER A 30 3.66 0.51 9.37
N LEU A 31 2.49 -0.12 9.39
CA LEU A 31 2.00 -1.01 8.34
C LEU A 31 0.68 -0.47 7.79
N LEU A 32 0.60 -0.32 6.48
CA LEU A 32 -0.67 -0.19 5.77
C LEU A 32 -1.01 -1.49 5.04
N ILE A 33 -2.28 -1.89 5.13
CA ILE A 33 -2.86 -2.98 4.37
C ILE A 33 -3.94 -2.41 3.46
N PHE A 34 -3.90 -2.80 2.19
CA PHE A 34 -4.92 -2.47 1.20
C PHE A 34 -5.64 -3.75 0.80
N ASP A 35 -6.96 -3.76 0.94
CA ASP A 35 -7.81 -4.85 0.44
C ASP A 35 -8.06 -4.72 -1.07
N ASP A 36 -8.40 -5.83 -1.71
CA ASP A 36 -8.90 -5.86 -3.09
C ASP A 36 -7.99 -5.18 -4.13
N ILE A 37 -6.67 -5.31 -3.99
CA ILE A 37 -5.65 -4.64 -4.81
C ILE A 37 -5.71 -4.97 -6.32
N TYR A 38 -6.41 -6.04 -6.70
CA TYR A 38 -6.65 -6.44 -8.10
C TYR A 38 -8.12 -6.39 -8.53
N TRP A 39 -9.04 -5.89 -7.69
CA TRP A 39 -10.49 -5.91 -7.92
C TRP A 39 -10.92 -5.24 -9.23
N SER A 40 -10.30 -4.10 -9.55
CA SER A 40 -10.61 -3.32 -10.76
C SER A 40 -9.35 -2.72 -11.36
N GLU A 41 -9.46 -2.19 -12.58
CA GLU A 41 -8.32 -1.49 -13.21
C GLU A 41 -7.88 -0.27 -12.37
N GLY A 42 -8.84 0.47 -11.80
CA GLY A 42 -8.53 1.57 -10.89
C GLY A 42 -7.78 1.12 -9.63
N MET A 43 -8.10 -0.06 -9.08
CA MET A 43 -7.37 -0.62 -7.94
C MET A 43 -5.95 -1.05 -8.31
N LYS A 44 -5.76 -1.64 -9.50
CA LYS A 44 -4.41 -1.96 -10.02
C LYS A 44 -3.56 -0.72 -10.22
N GLU A 45 -4.16 0.36 -10.73
CA GLU A 45 -3.51 1.66 -10.87
C GLU A 45 -3.14 2.23 -9.49
N ALA A 46 -4.06 2.24 -8.53
CA ALA A 46 -3.78 2.68 -7.16
C ALA A 46 -2.65 1.86 -6.54
N TRP A 47 -2.68 0.54 -6.67
CA TRP A 47 -1.63 -0.34 -6.18
C TRP A 47 -0.26 -0.03 -6.80
N THR A 48 -0.24 0.25 -8.10
CA THR A 48 0.99 0.64 -8.82
C THR A 48 1.53 1.97 -8.32
N GLU A 49 0.66 2.96 -8.12
CA GLU A 49 1.05 4.28 -7.59
C GLU A 49 1.57 4.19 -6.15
N ILE A 50 0.89 3.43 -5.29
CA ILE A 50 1.31 3.20 -3.90
C ILE A 50 2.70 2.55 -3.85
N LYS A 51 2.94 1.48 -4.62
CA LYS A 51 4.27 0.84 -4.71
C LYS A 51 5.35 1.83 -5.12
N ASN A 52 5.06 2.65 -6.12
CA ASN A 52 6.04 3.58 -6.69
C ASN A 52 6.29 4.83 -5.83
N HIS A 53 5.45 5.09 -4.82
CA HIS A 53 5.59 6.26 -3.96
C HIS A 53 6.98 6.34 -3.27
N PRO A 54 7.63 7.51 -3.19
CA PRO A 54 8.99 7.64 -2.66
C PRO A 54 9.16 7.22 -1.19
N GLN A 55 8.11 7.36 -0.37
CA GLN A 55 8.15 6.94 1.03
C GLN A 55 7.94 5.43 1.23
N VAL A 56 7.38 4.74 0.22
CA VAL A 56 7.16 3.29 0.28
C VAL A 56 8.45 2.57 -0.04
N THR A 57 8.89 1.73 0.88
CA THR A 57 10.17 1.01 0.78
C THR A 57 9.95 -0.46 0.46
N VAL A 58 9.02 -1.12 1.14
CA VAL A 58 8.71 -2.53 0.89
C VAL A 58 7.22 -2.69 0.66
N THR A 59 6.87 -3.49 -0.35
CA THR A 59 5.52 -4.02 -0.45
C THR A 59 5.50 -5.53 -0.58
N VAL A 60 4.48 -6.17 -0.01
CA VAL A 60 4.20 -7.59 -0.23
C VAL A 60 2.81 -7.71 -0.83
N ASP A 61 2.76 -8.15 -2.07
CA ASP A 61 1.54 -8.46 -2.82
C ASP A 61 1.16 -9.92 -2.55
N LEU A 62 0.03 -10.10 -1.86
CA LEU A 62 -0.55 -11.40 -1.50
C LEU A 62 -1.78 -11.73 -2.37
N PHE A 63 -1.85 -11.15 -3.57
CA PHE A 63 -2.99 -11.18 -4.50
C PHE A 63 -4.26 -10.49 -3.99
N TRP A 64 -4.80 -10.91 -2.86
CA TRP A 64 -6.03 -10.31 -2.32
C TRP A 64 -5.76 -9.01 -1.58
N ILE A 65 -4.63 -8.97 -0.86
CA ILE A 65 -4.22 -7.81 -0.06
C ILE A 65 -2.79 -7.39 -0.40
N GLY A 66 -2.51 -6.09 -0.23
CA GLY A 66 -1.17 -5.51 -0.34
C GLY A 66 -0.68 -4.97 1.00
N LEU A 67 0.48 -5.44 1.46
CA LEU A 67 1.17 -4.90 2.63
C LEU A 67 2.16 -3.82 2.21
N VAL A 68 2.24 -2.72 2.94
CA VAL A 68 3.09 -1.56 2.62
C VAL A 68 3.86 -1.07 3.85
N TYR A 69 5.19 -0.95 3.70
CA TYR A 69 6.15 -0.57 4.76
C TYR A 69 7.01 0.64 4.36
N PHE A 70 7.58 1.33 5.37
CA PHE A 70 8.23 2.66 5.26
C PHE A 70 9.59 2.72 5.98
N LYS A 71 10.47 1.74 5.75
CA LYS A 71 11.78 1.57 6.40
C LYS A 71 12.88 2.39 5.70
N LYS A 72 13.47 3.39 6.35
CA LYS A 72 14.42 4.33 5.71
C LYS A 72 15.73 3.67 5.28
N ASP A 73 16.21 2.70 6.04
CA ASP A 73 17.50 2.04 5.81
C ASP A 73 17.39 0.73 5.02
N GLN A 74 16.23 0.46 4.40
CA GLN A 74 16.02 -0.72 3.56
C GLN A 74 15.98 -0.36 2.07
N ALA A 75 16.53 -1.22 1.23
CA ALA A 75 16.38 -1.10 -0.22
C ALA A 75 14.90 -1.12 -0.63
N LYS A 76 14.56 -0.44 -1.72
CA LYS A 76 13.20 -0.47 -2.26
C LYS A 76 12.93 -1.81 -2.94
N GLU A 77 11.99 -2.58 -2.39
CA GLU A 77 11.70 -3.95 -2.84
C GLU A 77 10.19 -4.21 -2.90
N HIS A 78 9.73 -4.86 -3.98
CA HIS A 78 8.33 -5.22 -4.17
C HIS A 78 8.20 -6.71 -4.40
N PHE A 79 7.74 -7.43 -3.38
CA PHE A 79 7.54 -8.87 -3.44
C PHE A 79 6.12 -9.16 -3.94
N LYS A 80 6.01 -10.11 -4.87
CA LYS A 80 4.74 -10.74 -5.23
C LYS A 80 4.87 -12.22 -4.98
N ILE A 81 4.13 -12.71 -3.99
CA ILE A 81 4.14 -14.13 -3.68
C ILE A 81 3.44 -14.88 -4.81
N LYS A 82 3.96 -16.03 -5.21
CA LYS A 82 3.34 -16.92 -6.19
C LYS A 82 3.12 -18.28 -5.52
N PHE A 83 1.89 -18.76 -5.55
CA PHE A 83 1.51 -20.13 -5.20
C PHE A 83 0.85 -20.76 -6.43
#